data_AF-A0A366SCZ5-F1
#
_entry.id   AF-A0A366SCZ5-F1
#
_cell.length_a   1.000
_cell.length_b   1.000
_cell.length_c   1.000
_cell.angle_alpha   90.00
_cell.angle_beta   90.00
_cell.angle_gamma   90.00
#
_symmetry.space_group_name_H-M   'P 1'
#
loop_
_entity.id
_entity.type
_entity.pdbx_description
1 polymer ?
#
loop_
_entity_poly.entity_id
_entity_poly.type
_entity_poly.pdbx_seq_one_letter_code
_entity_poly.pdbx_strand_id
1 'polypeptide(L)'
;MSLERFEFDRRSIGAWIKYELDDPRGYGSECFMKLDQNIFPFYDFTVEEPTGTPIFKPRQGCLIRVTPLSAAAYLGDEDAVRRLSQFPDPHEANELISPLALAYLQGHSRAIELLAERDETRNTLNTAHIAARTGQSHYIRYLYRKFHSLQGACDVHSIPPAVHALYLHNDEQIKEVLSALIYLDEDALDTVGIWQHHWTCADLARAMGKSGDLVDWLEDKCRSITS
;
A
#
# COMPACT_ATOMS: atom_id res chain seq x y z
N MET A 1 -0.56 23.14 -22.32
CA MET A 1 0.62 23.37 -21.46
C MET A 1 1.07 22.03 -20.95
N SER A 2 2.29 21.63 -21.28
CA SER A 2 2.89 20.36 -20.88
C SER A 2 3.01 20.31 -19.36
N LEU A 3 2.46 19.26 -18.74
CA LEU A 3 2.84 18.81 -17.41
C LEU A 3 4.33 18.43 -17.47
N GLU A 4 5.21 19.40 -17.24
CA GLU A 4 6.61 19.10 -16.97
C GLU A 4 6.63 18.20 -15.74
N ARG A 5 6.92 16.92 -15.95
CA ARG A 5 6.95 15.90 -14.92
C ARG A 5 8.12 16.20 -14.00
N PHE A 6 7.86 16.89 -12.89
CA PHE A 6 8.83 17.01 -11.82
C PHE A 6 8.89 15.67 -11.08
N GLU A 7 10.02 15.00 -11.22
CA GLU A 7 10.37 13.81 -10.45
C GLU A 7 11.21 14.24 -9.25
N PHE A 8 10.69 14.00 -8.06
CA PHE A 8 11.37 14.27 -6.81
C PHE A 8 11.77 12.97 -6.12
N ASP A 9 12.68 13.10 -5.18
CA ASP A 9 13.05 12.05 -4.23
C ASP A 9 12.87 12.57 -2.80
N ARG A 10 13.17 11.73 -1.80
CA ARG A 10 13.09 12.11 -0.39
C ARG A 10 13.90 13.38 -0.05
N ARG A 11 14.95 13.70 -0.79
CA ARG A 11 15.84 14.85 -0.51
C ARG A 11 15.34 16.14 -1.15
N SER A 12 14.66 16.06 -2.28
CA SER A 12 14.24 17.21 -3.08
C SER A 12 12.76 17.56 -2.92
N ILE A 13 11.89 16.61 -2.55
CA ILE A 13 10.43 16.83 -2.44
C ILE A 13 10.05 17.91 -1.41
N GLY A 14 10.87 18.14 -0.38
CA GLY A 14 10.65 19.18 0.63
C GLY A 14 10.65 20.61 0.07
N ALA A 15 11.46 20.88 -0.97
CA ALA A 15 11.48 22.19 -1.60
C ALA A 15 10.18 22.47 -2.37
N TRP A 16 9.63 21.43 -3.01
CA TRP A 16 8.35 21.51 -3.69
C TRP A 16 7.20 21.74 -2.71
N ILE A 17 7.16 21.02 -1.58
CA ILE A 17 6.13 21.24 -0.54
C ILE A 17 6.14 22.69 -0.05
N LYS A 18 7.32 23.27 0.20
CA LYS A 18 7.44 24.67 0.62
C LYS A 18 6.92 25.65 -0.43
N TYR A 19 7.26 25.41 -1.70
CA TYR A 19 6.76 26.21 -2.81
C TYR A 19 5.23 26.20 -2.88
N GLU A 20 4.60 25.02 -2.77
CA GLU A 20 3.13 24.89 -2.78
C GLU A 20 2.47 25.55 -1.55
N LEU A 21 3.14 25.55 -0.40
CA LEU A 21 2.68 26.21 0.82
C LEU A 21 2.75 27.75 0.75
N ASP A 22 3.61 28.31 -0.10
CA ASP A 22 3.82 29.75 -0.26
C ASP A 22 2.90 30.38 -1.34
N ASP A 23 2.47 29.61 -2.35
CA ASP A 23 1.52 30.03 -3.39
C ASP A 23 0.37 29.01 -3.56
N PRO A 24 -0.71 29.12 -2.78
CA PRO A 24 -1.73 28.08 -2.63
C PRO A 24 -2.75 28.07 -3.78
N ARG A 25 -2.35 28.30 -5.04
CA ARG A 25 -3.25 28.31 -6.22
C ARG A 25 -3.85 26.93 -6.49
N GLY A 26 -4.80 26.54 -5.62
CA GLY A 26 -5.35 25.21 -5.50
C GLY A 26 -4.25 24.22 -5.16
N TYR A 27 -4.26 23.62 -3.97
CA TYR A 27 -3.43 22.45 -3.64
C TYR A 27 -3.81 21.20 -4.47
N GLY A 28 -4.18 21.39 -5.73
CA GLY A 28 -4.45 20.41 -6.78
C GLY A 28 -3.21 20.02 -7.58
N SER A 29 -2.04 20.55 -7.22
CA SER A 29 -0.76 20.13 -7.81
C SER A 29 -0.46 18.69 -7.43
N GLU A 30 0.03 17.91 -8.40
CA GLU A 30 0.58 16.57 -8.17
C GLU A 30 1.95 16.47 -8.83
N CYS A 31 2.82 15.66 -8.25
CA CYS A 31 4.13 15.35 -8.82
C CYS A 31 4.43 13.86 -8.71
N PHE A 32 5.53 13.43 -9.33
CA PHE A 32 6.05 12.09 -9.13
C PHE A 32 7.14 12.11 -8.06
N MET A 33 7.07 11.15 -7.14
CA MET A 33 8.08 10.93 -6.10
C MET A 33 8.64 9.52 -6.23
N LYS A 34 9.96 9.42 -6.24
CA LYS A 34 10.68 8.15 -6.23
C LYS A 34 10.81 7.66 -4.79
N LEU A 35 10.42 6.40 -4.57
CA LEU A 35 10.68 5.66 -3.34
C LEU A 35 11.90 4.75 -3.53
N ASP A 36 12.74 4.70 -2.50
CA ASP A 36 13.90 3.79 -2.41
C ASP A 36 13.51 2.35 -2.01
N GLN A 37 12.22 2.03 -2.08
CA GLN A 37 11.67 0.69 -1.93
C GLN A 37 10.44 0.55 -2.81
N ASN A 38 10.28 -0.60 -3.46
CA ASN A 38 9.04 -0.89 -4.17
C ASN A 38 7.94 -1.24 -3.16
N ILE A 39 6.75 -0.67 -3.37
CA ILE A 39 5.57 -0.95 -2.54
C ILE A 39 4.45 -1.64 -3.31
N PHE A 40 4.64 -1.97 -4.60
CA PHE A 40 3.64 -2.59 -5.46
C PHE A 40 4.02 -4.04 -5.80
N PRO A 41 3.40 -5.06 -5.19
CA PRO A 41 3.82 -6.45 -5.37
C PRO A 41 3.71 -6.94 -6.82
N PHE A 42 2.74 -6.42 -7.60
CA PHE A 42 2.52 -6.82 -9.00
C PHE A 42 3.81 -6.89 -9.81
N TYR A 43 4.64 -5.87 -9.62
CA TYR A 43 5.86 -5.64 -10.37
C TYR A 43 7.08 -6.44 -9.92
N ASP A 44 6.96 -7.13 -8.79
CA ASP A 44 8.01 -7.98 -8.22
C ASP A 44 7.88 -9.43 -8.65
N PHE A 45 6.84 -9.80 -9.40
CA PHE A 45 6.66 -11.15 -9.95
C PHE A 45 6.79 -11.17 -11.47
N THR A 46 7.46 -12.20 -11.98
CA THR A 46 7.57 -12.51 -13.41
C THR A 46 7.26 -13.98 -13.64
N VAL A 47 6.88 -14.36 -14.86
CA VAL A 47 6.56 -15.75 -15.21
C VAL A 47 7.83 -16.53 -15.55
N GLU A 48 7.98 -17.73 -15.01
CA GLU A 48 8.90 -18.75 -15.51
C GLU A 48 8.27 -19.51 -16.68
N GLU A 49 8.87 -19.42 -17.86
CA GLU A 49 8.45 -20.21 -19.02
C GLU A 49 9.24 -21.54 -19.10
N PRO A 50 8.59 -22.69 -19.43
CA PRO A 50 7.19 -22.86 -19.82
C PRO A 50 6.25 -23.24 -18.64
N THR A 51 6.74 -23.27 -17.41
CA THR A 51 6.00 -23.83 -16.27
C THR A 51 4.83 -22.94 -15.82
N GLY A 52 4.87 -21.65 -16.17
CA GLY A 52 3.92 -20.66 -15.70
C GLY A 52 4.12 -20.30 -14.22
N THR A 53 5.22 -20.72 -13.59
CA THR A 53 5.48 -20.53 -12.14
C THR A 53 5.87 -19.07 -11.85
N PRO A 54 5.43 -18.46 -10.73
CA PRO A 54 5.92 -17.13 -10.37
C PRO A 54 7.39 -17.17 -9.96
N ILE A 55 8.17 -16.21 -10.47
CA ILE A 55 9.52 -15.87 -10.01
C ILE A 55 9.47 -14.53 -9.31
N PHE A 56 9.92 -14.48 -8.07
CA PHE A 56 10.06 -13.23 -7.32
C PHE A 56 11.38 -12.51 -7.65
N LYS A 57 11.28 -11.29 -8.16
CA LYS A 57 12.39 -10.38 -8.48
C LYS A 57 12.08 -8.99 -7.93
N PRO A 58 12.35 -8.72 -6.64
CA PRO A 58 11.96 -7.48 -6.00
C PRO A 58 12.68 -6.28 -6.61
N ARG A 59 11.89 -5.26 -6.98
CA ARG A 59 12.39 -3.97 -7.43
C ARG A 59 12.94 -3.18 -6.24
N GLN A 60 14.04 -2.48 -6.48
CA GLN A 60 14.71 -1.66 -5.47
C GLN A 60 14.00 -0.31 -5.21
N GLY A 61 12.95 0.01 -5.95
CA GLY A 61 12.24 1.28 -5.84
C GLY A 61 11.05 1.36 -6.79
N CYS A 62 10.21 2.36 -6.59
CA CYS A 62 9.08 2.65 -7.46
C CYS A 62 8.86 4.16 -7.58
N LEU A 63 8.14 4.55 -8.62
CA LEU A 63 7.65 5.92 -8.79
C LEU A 63 6.19 5.97 -8.35
N ILE A 64 5.87 6.88 -7.46
CA ILE A 64 4.50 7.11 -7.00
C ILE A 64 4.09 8.53 -7.34
N ARG A 65 2.80 8.75 -7.49
CA ARG A 65 2.24 10.07 -7.77
C ARG A 65 1.66 10.61 -6.47
N VAL A 66 2.02 11.84 -6.10
CA VAL A 66 1.76 12.42 -4.78
C VAL A 66 1.27 13.85 -4.87
N THR A 67 0.51 14.25 -3.85
CA THR A 67 0.04 15.61 -3.59
C THR A 67 0.97 16.24 -2.54
N PRO A 68 0.90 17.57 -2.32
CA PRO A 68 1.70 18.18 -1.27
C PRO A 68 1.43 17.55 0.10
N LEU A 69 0.17 17.18 0.38
CA LEU A 69 -0.21 16.57 1.67
C LEU A 69 0.40 15.17 1.82
N SER A 70 0.30 14.31 0.80
CA SER A 70 0.88 12.96 0.88
C SER A 70 2.41 12.99 0.89
N ALA A 71 3.03 13.93 0.18
CA ALA A 71 4.47 14.16 0.25
C ALA A 71 4.93 14.66 1.64
N ALA A 72 4.19 15.60 2.25
CA ALA A 72 4.47 16.08 3.61
C ALA A 72 4.34 14.96 4.65
N ALA A 73 3.31 14.12 4.50
CA ALA A 73 3.09 12.94 5.34
C ALA A 73 4.23 11.92 5.22
N TYR A 74 4.74 11.70 4.00
CA TYR A 74 5.92 10.86 3.77
C TYR A 74 7.19 11.42 4.42
N LEU A 75 7.39 12.74 4.44
CA LEU A 75 8.54 13.36 5.10
C LEU A 75 8.40 13.48 6.63
N GLY A 76 7.17 13.34 7.15
CA GLY A 76 6.87 13.62 8.56
C GLY A 76 6.89 15.12 8.89
N ASP A 77 6.68 15.98 7.90
CA ASP A 77 6.61 17.44 8.11
C ASP A 77 5.26 17.81 8.73
N GLU A 78 5.21 17.81 10.06
CA GLU A 78 3.99 18.02 10.83
C GLU A 78 3.31 19.37 10.54
N ASP A 79 4.10 20.43 10.36
CA ASP A 79 3.56 21.77 10.15
C ASP A 79 2.95 21.87 8.74
N ALA A 80 3.61 21.29 7.74
CA ALA A 80 3.04 21.15 6.41
C ALA A 80 1.76 20.30 6.44
N VAL A 81 1.76 19.15 7.12
CA VAL A 81 0.58 18.29 7.26
C VAL A 81 -0.58 19.05 7.89
N ARG A 82 -0.36 19.80 8.98
CA ARG A 82 -1.41 20.60 9.64
C ARG A 82 -1.99 21.67 8.71
N ARG A 83 -1.14 22.40 7.98
CA ARG A 83 -1.58 23.46 7.07
C ARG A 83 -2.34 22.90 5.87
N LEU A 84 -1.80 21.87 5.23
CA LEU A 84 -2.38 21.25 4.04
C LEU A 84 -3.68 20.51 4.35
N SER A 85 -3.82 19.96 5.56
CA SER A 85 -5.05 19.29 6.00
C SER A 85 -6.27 20.21 6.12
N GLN A 86 -6.08 21.54 6.15
CA GLN A 86 -7.18 22.52 6.16
C GLN A 86 -7.91 22.61 4.82
N PHE A 87 -7.40 21.97 3.78
CA PHE A 87 -7.94 22.02 2.42
C PHE A 87 -8.37 20.62 1.96
N PRO A 88 -9.38 20.53 1.09
CA PRO A 88 -9.69 19.28 0.40
C PRO A 88 -8.46 18.81 -0.38
N ASP A 89 -8.09 17.54 -0.18
CA ASP A 89 -7.00 16.93 -0.92
C ASP A 89 -7.58 16.48 -2.28
N PRO A 90 -6.97 16.86 -3.44
CA PRO A 90 -7.42 16.40 -4.77
C PRO A 90 -7.49 14.87 -4.89
N HIS A 91 -6.85 14.14 -3.97
CA HIS A 91 -6.91 12.69 -3.79
C HIS A 91 -8.30 12.05 -3.80
N GLU A 92 -9.34 12.77 -3.37
CA GLU A 92 -10.69 12.20 -3.27
C GLU A 92 -11.26 11.70 -4.61
N ALA A 93 -10.60 11.94 -5.75
CA ALA A 93 -11.06 11.56 -7.08
C ALA A 93 -10.05 10.79 -7.96
N ASN A 94 -8.77 10.64 -7.59
CA ASN A 94 -7.69 10.29 -8.54
C ASN A 94 -6.80 9.09 -8.17
N GLU A 95 -7.25 8.21 -7.27
CA GLU A 95 -6.65 6.87 -7.08
C GLU A 95 -5.16 6.87 -6.67
N LEU A 96 -4.71 7.92 -6.01
CA LEU A 96 -3.34 8.09 -5.53
C LEU A 96 -3.13 7.46 -4.13
N ILE A 97 -1.88 7.38 -3.66
CA ILE A 97 -1.54 6.76 -2.36
C ILE A 97 -1.91 7.66 -1.19
N SER A 98 -2.71 7.17 -0.25
CA SER A 98 -3.17 7.93 0.93
C SER A 98 -2.01 8.63 1.67
N PRO A 99 -2.16 9.92 2.06
CA PRO A 99 -1.22 10.57 2.98
C PRO A 99 -0.99 9.76 4.26
N LEU A 100 -2.05 9.18 4.84
CA LEU A 100 -1.94 8.38 6.05
C LEU A 100 -1.11 7.11 5.80
N ALA A 101 -1.28 6.46 4.65
CA ALA A 101 -0.50 5.30 4.26
C ALA A 101 0.99 5.61 4.16
N LEU A 102 1.37 6.77 3.60
CA LEU A 102 2.78 7.20 3.53
C LEU A 102 3.37 7.58 4.88
N ALA A 103 2.60 8.21 5.77
CA ALA A 103 3.03 8.46 7.15
C ALA A 103 3.29 7.15 7.90
N TYR A 104 2.42 6.14 7.72
CA TYR A 104 2.62 4.79 8.25
C TYR A 104 3.84 4.09 7.69
N LEU A 105 4.04 4.17 6.37
CA LEU A 105 5.19 3.56 5.70
C LEU A 105 6.52 4.03 6.29
N GLN A 106 6.56 5.27 6.76
CA GLN A 106 7.75 5.91 7.33
C GLN A 106 7.78 5.94 8.86
N GLY A 107 6.73 5.45 9.52
CA GLY A 107 6.65 5.42 10.98
C GLY A 107 6.50 6.79 11.64
N HIS A 108 5.94 7.79 10.94
CA HIS A 108 5.78 9.15 11.45
C HIS A 108 4.55 9.27 12.35
N SER A 109 4.67 8.83 13.61
CA SER A 109 3.56 8.78 14.60
C SER A 109 2.75 10.06 14.70
N ARG A 110 3.39 11.23 14.64
CA ARG A 110 2.68 12.50 14.76
C ARG A 110 1.91 12.88 13.50
N ALA A 111 2.43 12.58 12.32
CA ALA A 111 1.70 12.74 11.07
C ALA A 111 0.50 11.77 11.00
N ILE A 112 0.68 10.53 11.49
CA ILE A 112 -0.40 9.53 11.63
C ILE A 112 -1.54 10.08 12.48
N GLU A 113 -1.25 10.63 13.67
CA GLU A 113 -2.27 11.22 14.55
C GLU A 113 -3.03 12.36 13.88
N LEU A 114 -2.34 13.23 13.13
CA LEU A 114 -2.95 14.36 12.43
C LEU A 114 -3.88 13.92 11.28
N LEU A 115 -3.59 12.76 10.68
CA LEU A 115 -4.30 12.25 9.50
C LEU A 115 -5.34 11.17 9.84
N ALA A 116 -5.41 10.73 11.10
CA ALA A 116 -6.21 9.58 11.52
C ALA A 116 -7.71 9.70 11.21
N GLU A 117 -8.26 10.93 11.19
CA GLU A 117 -9.67 11.18 10.92
C GLU A 117 -10.02 11.37 9.44
N ARG A 118 -9.04 11.27 8.52
CA ARG A 118 -9.30 11.38 7.10
C ARG A 118 -9.89 10.08 6.55
N ASP A 119 -10.81 10.23 5.60
CA ASP A 119 -11.38 9.11 4.86
C ASP A 119 -10.32 8.48 3.94
N GLU A 120 -10.12 7.18 4.06
CA GLU A 120 -9.17 6.41 3.26
C GLU A 120 -9.80 5.65 2.11
N THR A 121 -11.14 5.57 2.07
CA THR A 121 -11.88 4.60 1.26
C THR A 121 -11.76 4.78 -0.24
N ARG A 122 -11.33 5.97 -0.69
CA ARG A 122 -11.16 6.30 -2.11
C ARG A 122 -9.74 6.12 -2.64
N ASN A 123 -8.81 5.68 -1.79
CA ASN A 123 -7.41 5.47 -2.19
C ASN A 123 -7.20 4.03 -2.61
N THR A 124 -6.58 3.82 -3.77
CA THR A 124 -6.22 2.48 -4.27
C THR A 124 -5.24 1.82 -3.31
N LEU A 125 -4.10 2.45 -3.04
CA LEU A 125 -3.21 2.02 -1.96
C LEU A 125 -3.57 2.74 -0.65
N ASN A 126 -4.57 2.20 0.05
CA ASN A 126 -4.96 2.65 1.39
C ASN A 126 -4.01 2.12 2.50
N THR A 127 -4.19 2.59 3.73
CA THR A 127 -3.30 2.22 4.85
C THR A 127 -3.38 0.74 5.23
N ALA A 128 -4.44 0.01 4.86
CA ALA A 128 -4.52 -1.43 5.17
C ALA A 128 -3.40 -2.23 4.48
N HIS A 129 -3.03 -1.86 3.24
CA HIS A 129 -1.90 -2.47 2.51
C HIS A 129 -0.58 -2.25 3.25
N ILE A 130 -0.32 -1.01 3.67
CA ILE A 130 0.92 -0.66 4.40
C ILE A 130 0.93 -1.30 5.80
N ALA A 131 -0.20 -1.33 6.49
CA ALA A 131 -0.35 -1.98 7.78
C ALA A 131 -0.09 -3.49 7.69
N ALA A 132 -0.55 -4.15 6.61
CA ALA A 132 -0.25 -5.56 6.35
C ALA A 132 1.24 -5.78 6.08
N ARG A 133 1.84 -4.93 5.25
CA ARG A 133 3.28 -4.97 4.93
C ARG A 133 4.19 -4.76 6.13
N THR A 134 3.71 -4.04 7.14
CA THR A 134 4.47 -3.65 8.34
C THR A 134 4.08 -4.44 9.59
N GLY A 135 3.18 -5.43 9.47
CA GLY A 135 2.86 -6.36 10.56
C GLY A 135 1.88 -5.82 11.60
N GLN A 136 1.10 -4.80 11.28
CA GLN A 136 0.24 -4.07 12.22
C GLN A 136 -1.17 -4.68 12.29
N SER A 137 -1.27 -5.94 12.71
CA SER A 137 -2.53 -6.73 12.78
C SER A 137 -3.65 -6.03 13.57
N HIS A 138 -3.32 -5.44 14.72
CA HIS A 138 -4.27 -4.68 15.55
C HIS A 138 -4.80 -3.45 14.83
N TYR A 139 -3.95 -2.77 14.06
CA TYR A 139 -4.33 -1.58 13.33
C TYR A 139 -5.19 -1.92 12.11
N ILE A 140 -4.94 -3.02 11.41
CA ILE A 140 -5.82 -3.53 10.36
C ILE A 140 -7.25 -3.70 10.90
N ARG A 141 -7.40 -4.32 12.08
CA ARG A 141 -8.71 -4.48 12.72
C ARG A 141 -9.37 -3.14 13.04
N TYR A 142 -8.59 -2.14 13.45
CA TYR A 142 -9.10 -0.78 13.65
C TYR A 142 -9.58 -0.16 12.33
N LEU A 143 -8.77 -0.23 11.27
CA LEU A 143 -9.09 0.33 9.95
C LEU A 143 -10.39 -0.26 9.40
N TYR A 144 -10.55 -1.58 9.41
CA TYR A 144 -11.77 -2.24 8.90
C TYR A 144 -13.03 -1.91 9.73
N ARG A 145 -12.88 -1.66 11.05
CA ARG A 145 -14.00 -1.21 11.89
C ARG A 145 -14.36 0.25 11.64
N LYS A 146 -13.36 1.09 11.36
CA LYS A 146 -13.56 2.52 11.08
C LYS A 146 -14.15 2.72 9.68
N PHE A 147 -13.55 2.07 8.68
CA PHE A 147 -13.85 2.21 7.27
C PHE A 147 -14.53 0.95 6.76
N HIS A 148 -15.87 0.94 6.81
CA HIS A 148 -16.68 -0.23 6.50
C HIS A 148 -16.57 -0.70 5.04
N SER A 149 -16.09 0.17 4.13
CA SER A 149 -15.90 -0.15 2.71
C SER A 149 -14.50 -0.68 2.37
N LEU A 150 -13.74 -1.16 3.36
CA LEU A 150 -12.46 -1.84 3.12
C LEU A 150 -12.62 -3.33 2.76
N GLN A 151 -13.83 -3.87 2.77
CA GLN A 151 -14.10 -5.21 2.24
C GLN A 151 -13.84 -5.22 0.72
N GLY A 152 -13.07 -6.19 0.24
CA GLY A 152 -12.61 -6.26 -1.15
C GLY A 152 -11.58 -5.18 -1.50
N ALA A 153 -10.94 -4.55 -0.52
CA ALA A 153 -9.93 -3.53 -0.77
C ALA A 153 -8.77 -4.10 -1.58
N CYS A 154 -8.38 -3.41 -2.64
CA CYS A 154 -7.25 -3.76 -3.48
C CYS A 154 -6.46 -2.52 -3.88
N ASP A 155 -5.17 -2.69 -4.16
CA ASP A 155 -4.33 -1.64 -4.73
C ASP A 155 -4.62 -1.39 -6.23
N VAL A 156 -3.86 -0.49 -6.85
CA VAL A 156 -4.01 -0.11 -8.26
C VAL A 156 -3.83 -1.27 -9.25
N HIS A 157 -3.31 -2.42 -8.80
CA HIS A 157 -3.15 -3.64 -9.58
C HIS A 157 -4.12 -4.75 -9.15
N SER A 158 -5.19 -4.39 -8.45
CA SER A 158 -6.16 -5.32 -7.86
C SER A 158 -5.53 -6.28 -6.84
N ILE A 159 -4.40 -5.91 -6.21
CA ILE A 159 -3.75 -6.77 -5.22
C ILE A 159 -4.31 -6.49 -3.83
N PRO A 160 -4.83 -7.51 -3.11
CA PRO A 160 -5.36 -7.32 -1.77
C PRO A 160 -4.24 -7.10 -0.73
N PRO A 161 -4.54 -6.47 0.42
CA PRO A 161 -3.61 -6.29 1.52
C PRO A 161 -2.90 -7.57 1.98
N ALA A 162 -3.51 -8.74 1.82
CA ALA A 162 -2.91 -10.00 2.23
C ALA A 162 -1.60 -10.32 1.51
N VAL A 163 -1.49 -10.01 0.22
CA VAL A 163 -0.25 -10.23 -0.54
C VAL A 163 0.87 -9.33 -0.02
N HIS A 164 0.54 -8.12 0.46
CA HIS A 164 1.52 -7.21 1.07
C HIS A 164 2.10 -7.78 2.37
N ALA A 165 1.35 -8.60 3.12
CA ALA A 165 1.85 -9.26 4.33
C ALA A 165 3.02 -10.22 4.05
N LEU A 166 3.12 -10.79 2.83
CA LEU A 166 4.21 -11.69 2.46
C LEU A 166 5.59 -11.01 2.47
N TYR A 167 5.68 -9.68 2.54
CA TYR A 167 6.96 -8.97 2.66
C TYR A 167 7.53 -9.00 4.08
N LEU A 168 6.76 -9.45 5.08
CA LEU A 168 7.28 -9.67 6.43
C LEU A 168 8.28 -10.83 6.45
N HIS A 169 9.24 -10.77 7.36
CA HIS A 169 10.30 -11.79 7.45
C HIS A 169 9.92 -13.00 8.32
N ASN A 170 8.94 -12.85 9.21
CA ASN A 170 8.59 -13.85 10.20
C ASN A 170 7.24 -14.51 9.83
N ASP A 171 7.25 -15.83 9.65
CA ASP A 171 6.06 -16.57 9.23
C ASP A 171 4.91 -16.53 10.22
N GLU A 172 5.19 -16.50 11.52
CA GLU A 172 4.14 -16.38 12.54
C GLU A 172 3.48 -15.00 12.50
N GLN A 173 4.27 -13.94 12.25
CA GLN A 173 3.75 -12.60 12.04
C GLN A 173 2.92 -12.51 10.75
N ILE A 174 3.35 -13.19 9.68
CA ILE A 174 2.57 -13.30 8.43
C ILE A 174 1.23 -13.98 8.73
N LYS A 175 1.23 -15.15 9.39
CA LYS A 175 0.00 -15.87 9.76
C LYS A 175 -0.92 -15.02 10.63
N GLU A 176 -0.37 -14.23 11.55
CA GLU A 176 -1.14 -13.33 12.41
C GLU A 176 -1.88 -12.26 11.59
N VAL A 177 -1.16 -11.57 10.70
CA VAL A 177 -1.73 -10.54 9.82
C VAL A 177 -2.76 -11.14 8.88
N LEU A 178 -2.44 -12.26 8.22
CA LEU A 178 -3.34 -12.94 7.31
C LEU A 178 -4.59 -13.45 8.01
N SER A 179 -4.47 -14.01 9.22
CA SER A 179 -5.62 -14.43 10.01
C SER A 179 -6.53 -13.25 10.38
N ALA A 180 -5.95 -12.06 10.63
CA ALA A 180 -6.74 -10.86 10.86
C ALA A 180 -7.51 -10.43 9.60
N LEU A 181 -6.86 -10.43 8.43
CA LEU A 181 -7.48 -10.06 7.16
C LEU A 181 -8.58 -11.06 6.75
N ILE A 182 -8.31 -12.37 6.78
CA ILE A 182 -9.28 -13.42 6.45
C ILE A 182 -10.51 -13.36 7.37
N TYR A 183 -10.34 -12.98 8.64
CA TYR A 183 -11.47 -12.80 9.56
C TYR A 183 -12.34 -11.59 9.20
N LEU A 184 -11.77 -10.56 8.58
CA LEU A 184 -12.44 -9.30 8.28
C LEU A 184 -13.02 -9.25 6.86
N ASP A 185 -12.46 -10.05 5.96
CA ASP A 185 -12.71 -10.01 4.52
C ASP A 185 -12.57 -11.43 3.94
N GLU A 186 -13.66 -11.97 3.39
CA GLU A 186 -13.70 -13.33 2.86
C GLU A 186 -12.85 -13.49 1.59
N ASP A 187 -12.71 -12.40 0.83
CA ASP A 187 -11.93 -12.33 -0.41
C ASP A 187 -10.48 -11.89 -0.15
N ALA A 188 -10.05 -11.82 1.13
CA ALA A 188 -8.72 -11.32 1.50
C ALA A 188 -7.56 -12.00 0.76
N LEU A 189 -7.71 -13.29 0.41
CA LEU A 189 -6.70 -14.08 -0.28
C LEU A 189 -6.97 -14.24 -1.79
N ASP A 190 -8.02 -13.63 -2.32
CA ASP A 190 -8.35 -13.77 -3.74
C ASP A 190 -7.33 -13.03 -4.61
N THR A 191 -6.65 -13.80 -5.44
CA THR A 191 -5.66 -13.32 -6.40
C THR A 191 -6.02 -13.72 -7.84
N VAL A 192 -7.24 -14.23 -8.05
CA VAL A 192 -7.69 -14.73 -9.35
C VAL A 192 -7.75 -13.60 -10.36
N GLY A 193 -7.08 -13.79 -11.49
CA GLY A 193 -7.13 -12.85 -12.62
C GLY A 193 -6.21 -11.65 -12.49
N ILE A 194 -5.49 -11.49 -11.37
CA ILE A 194 -4.44 -10.48 -11.23
C ILE A 194 -3.28 -10.78 -12.19
N TRP A 195 -2.79 -12.02 -12.17
CA TRP A 195 -1.77 -12.51 -13.09
C TRP A 195 -2.37 -13.51 -14.08
N GLN A 196 -1.76 -13.60 -15.26
CA GLN A 196 -2.21 -14.46 -16.36
C GLN A 196 -2.39 -15.94 -15.96
N HIS A 197 -1.55 -16.44 -15.06
CA HIS A 197 -1.57 -17.83 -14.60
C HIS A 197 -2.37 -18.04 -13.32
N HIS A 198 -3.16 -17.04 -12.88
CA HIS A 198 -4.03 -17.11 -11.70
C HIS A 198 -3.31 -17.62 -10.43
N TRP A 199 -2.08 -17.15 -10.20
CA TRP A 199 -1.28 -17.54 -9.04
C TRP A 199 -2.01 -17.27 -7.74
N THR A 200 -2.02 -18.25 -6.85
CA THR A 200 -2.57 -18.13 -5.50
C THR A 200 -1.61 -17.40 -4.57
N CYS A 201 -2.10 -16.92 -3.42
CA CYS A 201 -1.24 -16.38 -2.37
C CYS A 201 -0.15 -17.39 -1.92
N ALA A 202 -0.44 -18.69 -1.94
CA ALA A 202 0.53 -19.75 -1.64
C ALA A 202 1.64 -19.83 -2.71
N ASP A 203 1.31 -19.67 -3.99
CA ASP A 203 2.31 -19.65 -5.08
C ASP A 203 3.25 -18.46 -4.96
N LEU A 204 2.71 -17.29 -4.61
CA LEU A 204 3.50 -16.09 -4.36
C LEU A 204 4.42 -16.27 -3.15
N ALA A 205 3.91 -16.84 -2.04
CA ALA A 205 4.71 -17.14 -0.86
C ALA A 205 5.86 -18.11 -1.17
N ARG A 206 5.59 -19.15 -1.97
CA ARG A 206 6.61 -20.09 -2.44
C ARG A 206 7.69 -19.39 -3.27
N ALA A 207 7.30 -18.53 -4.22
CA ALA A 207 8.23 -17.76 -5.03
C ALA A 207 9.09 -16.78 -4.20
N MET A 208 8.54 -16.25 -3.11
CA MET A 208 9.25 -15.39 -2.16
C MET A 208 10.14 -16.17 -1.18
N GLY A 209 10.21 -17.50 -1.29
CA GLY A 209 11.04 -18.36 -0.45
C GLY A 209 10.54 -18.49 1.00
N LYS A 210 9.23 -18.40 1.22
CA LYS A 210 8.61 -18.67 2.53
C LYS A 210 8.72 -20.15 2.92
N SER A 211 8.59 -20.44 4.22
CA SER A 211 8.68 -21.83 4.70
C SER A 211 7.55 -22.69 4.15
N GLY A 212 7.81 -24.01 4.07
CA GLY A 212 6.79 -25.01 3.73
C GLY A 212 5.56 -24.91 4.64
N ASP A 213 5.76 -24.76 5.96
CA ASP A 213 4.68 -24.59 6.94
C ASP A 213 3.74 -23.41 6.62
N LEU A 214 4.28 -22.27 6.18
CA LEU A 214 3.45 -21.13 5.79
C LEU A 214 2.72 -21.39 4.46
N VAL A 215 3.39 -22.02 3.50
CA VAL A 215 2.81 -22.36 2.20
C VAL A 215 1.66 -23.36 2.38
N ASP A 216 1.87 -24.44 3.13
CA ASP A 216 0.85 -25.46 3.41
C ASP A 216 -0.36 -24.84 4.14
N TRP A 217 -0.10 -23.95 5.11
CA TRP A 217 -1.15 -23.21 5.80
C TRP A 217 -1.97 -22.33 4.86
N LEU A 218 -1.33 -21.64 3.91
CA LEU A 218 -2.02 -20.82 2.90
C LEU A 218 -2.89 -21.68 1.98
N GLU A 219 -2.38 -22.83 1.52
CA GLU A 219 -3.14 -23.76 0.68
C GLU A 219 -4.40 -24.27 1.38
N ASP A 220 -4.29 -24.62 2.66
CA ASP A 220 -5.44 -25.04 3.47
C ASP A 220 -6.49 -23.92 3.60
N LYS A 221 -6.06 -22.67 3.76
CA LYS A 221 -6.97 -21.52 3.82
C LYS A 221 -7.68 -21.27 2.49
N CYS A 222 -6.96 -21.30 1.37
CA CYS A 222 -7.58 -21.13 0.05
C CYS A 222 -8.61 -22.22 -0.24
N ARG A 223 -8.35 -23.49 0.12
CA ARG A 223 -9.32 -24.58 -0.06
C ARG A 223 -10.60 -24.39 0.74
N SER A 224 -10.48 -23.91 1.98
CA SER A 224 -11.63 -23.69 2.88
C SER A 224 -12.58 -22.58 2.43
N ILE A 225 -12.15 -21.68 1.54
CA ILE A 225 -12.97 -20.59 0.99
C ILE A 225 -13.77 -21.07 -0.24
N THR A 226 -13.29 -22.11 -0.93
CA THR A 226 -13.93 -22.67 -2.15
C THR A 226 -14.96 -23.78 -1.90
N SER A 227 -15.18 -24.16 -0.64
CA SER A 227 -16.05 -25.27 -0.21
C SER A 227 -17.28 -24.79 0.55
#